data_AF-A0AAD4ZIF9-F1
#
_entry.id   AF-A0AAD4ZIF9-F1
#
_cell.length_a   1.000
_cell.length_b   1.000
_cell.length_c   1.000
_cell.angle_alpha   90.00
_cell.angle_beta   90.00
_cell.angle_gamma   90.00
#
_symmetry.space_group_name_H-M   'P 1'
#
loop_
_entity.id
_entity.type
_entity.pdbx_description
1 polymer ?
#
loop_
_entity_poly.entity_id
_entity_poly.type
_entity_poly.pdbx_seq_one_letter_code
_entity_poly.pdbx_strand_id
1 'polypeptide(L)'
;MLLLQTRKKGTWSLYNVEEDKCRLAFIRPGKDTTWTYVDQRWSLIEEVVPIRDKFYAVDRWGNLLSFDGVDQFKCNVESKANNTEQTSEKKYLVALNEKDFLMVERYTTWDDDSKRETMEFKVFEFSFVKCDWIETNNLGDVSIFLMNRSPIWIVPTF
;
A
#
# COMPACT_ATOMS: atom_id res chain seq x y z
N MET A 1 -7.48 8.36 8.10
CA MET A 1 -8.62 7.47 7.80
C MET A 1 -8.56 7.08 6.33
N LEU A 2 -8.08 5.87 6.00
CA LEU A 2 -8.22 5.31 4.66
C LEU A 2 -9.53 4.51 4.63
N LEU A 3 -10.39 4.80 3.66
CA LEU A 3 -11.63 4.07 3.43
C LEU A 3 -11.50 3.39 2.07
N LEU A 4 -11.31 2.07 2.04
CA LEU A 4 -11.31 1.31 0.80
C LEU A 4 -12.62 0.52 0.70
N GLN A 5 -13.52 0.97 -0.18
CA GLN A 5 -14.75 0.27 -0.54
C GLN A 5 -14.55 -0.42 -1.89
N THR A 6 -14.47 -1.74 -1.91
CA THR A 6 -14.37 -2.50 -3.16
C THR A 6 -15.77 -2.97 -3.57
N ARG A 7 -16.23 -2.58 -4.75
CA ARG A 7 -17.59 -2.89 -5.24
C ARG A 7 -17.51 -4.05 -6.22
N LYS A 8 -17.45 -5.29 -5.75
CA LYS A 8 -17.84 -6.50 -6.51
C LYS A 8 -18.17 -7.64 -5.54
N LYS A 9 -19.13 -8.51 -5.93
CA LYS A 9 -19.77 -9.56 -5.10
C LYS A 9 -18.72 -10.39 -4.34
N GLY A 10 -18.90 -10.52 -3.02
CA GLY A 10 -17.88 -11.08 -2.11
C GLY A 10 -17.15 -10.02 -1.29
N THR A 11 -17.81 -8.87 -1.08
CA THR A 11 -17.29 -7.62 -0.53
C THR A 11 -16.56 -7.82 0.80
N TRP A 12 -15.32 -7.35 0.90
CA TRP A 12 -14.64 -7.13 2.17
C TRP A 12 -14.54 -5.63 2.38
N SER A 13 -14.71 -5.20 3.63
CA SER A 13 -14.54 -3.81 4.00
C SER A 13 -13.36 -3.70 4.97
N LEU A 14 -12.37 -2.87 4.62
CA LEU A 14 -11.21 -2.61 5.45
C LEU A 14 -11.34 -1.27 6.14
N TYR A 15 -11.04 -1.25 7.43
CA TYR A 15 -11.09 -0.04 8.25
C TYR A 15 -9.82 0.05 9.08
N ASN A 16 -9.28 1.27 9.18
CA ASN A 16 -8.36 1.62 10.24
C ASN A 16 -9.19 1.87 11.50
N VAL A 17 -9.09 0.97 12.47
CA VAL A 17 -9.80 1.09 13.74
C VAL A 17 -8.80 1.50 14.83
N GLU A 18 -9.16 2.56 15.56
CA GLU A 18 -8.51 3.10 16.77
C GLU A 18 -7.39 4.14 16.51
N GLU A 19 -7.65 5.38 16.95
CA GLU A 19 -6.80 6.58 16.76
C GLU A 19 -5.38 6.43 17.31
N ASP A 20 -5.17 5.56 18.30
CA ASP A 20 -3.87 5.41 18.97
C ASP A 20 -3.00 4.27 18.43
N LYS A 21 -3.51 3.38 17.56
CA LYS A 21 -2.77 2.15 17.17
C LYS A 21 -2.81 1.76 15.69
N CYS A 22 -3.38 2.59 14.79
CA CYS A 22 -3.34 2.41 13.33
C CYS A 22 -3.47 0.93 12.89
N ARG A 23 -4.50 0.24 13.39
CA ARG A 23 -4.67 -1.21 13.20
C ARG A 23 -5.47 -1.49 11.93
N LEU A 24 -4.99 -2.44 11.14
CA LEU A 24 -5.74 -2.97 10.00
C LEU A 24 -6.72 -4.04 10.48
N ALA A 25 -7.99 -3.91 10.12
CA ALA A 25 -9.00 -4.92 10.37
C ALA A 25 -9.88 -5.13 9.14
N PHE A 26 -10.42 -6.34 9.00
CA PHE A 26 -11.39 -6.67 7.97
C PHE A 26 -12.65 -7.30 8.55
N ILE A 27 -13.74 -7.21 7.79
CA ILE A 27 -15.01 -7.89 8.07
C ILE A 27 -15.64 -8.35 6.75
N ARG A 28 -16.26 -9.53 6.75
CA ARG A 28 -17.14 -10.00 5.66
C ARG A 28 -18.60 -9.69 5.98
N PRO A 29 -19.21 -8.71 5.32
CA PRO A 29 -20.63 -8.42 5.49
C PRO A 29 -21.48 -9.67 5.21
N GLY A 30 -22.38 -10.00 6.13
CA GLY A 30 -23.27 -11.15 6.02
C GLY A 30 -22.67 -12.50 6.41
N LYS A 31 -21.36 -12.57 6.74
CA LYS A 31 -20.72 -13.78 7.25
C LYS A 31 -20.09 -13.58 8.64
N ASP A 32 -19.42 -12.46 8.85
CA ASP A 32 -18.75 -12.16 10.11
C ASP A 32 -19.62 -11.23 10.97
N THR A 33 -19.66 -11.48 12.28
CA THR A 33 -20.35 -10.62 13.27
C THR A 33 -19.39 -9.71 14.03
N THR A 34 -18.08 -9.91 13.88
CA THR A 34 -17.03 -9.16 14.55
C THR A 34 -15.88 -8.85 13.60
N TRP A 35 -15.14 -7.78 13.91
CA TRP A 35 -13.92 -7.38 13.20
C TRP A 35 -12.79 -8.39 13.43
N THR A 36 -12.12 -8.80 12.36
CA THR A 36 -10.88 -9.56 12.45
C THR A 36 -9.69 -8.62 12.25
N TYR A 37 -8.85 -8.52 13.27
CA TYR A 37 -7.66 -7.67 13.23
C TYR A 37 -6.49 -8.42 12.58
N VAL A 38 -5.86 -7.77 11.62
CA VAL A 38 -4.61 -8.25 11.02
C VAL A 38 -3.45 -7.78 11.90
N ASP A 39 -2.40 -8.61 11.97
CA ASP A 39 -1.25 -8.52 12.89
C ASP A 39 -0.96 -7.14 13.53
N GLN A 40 -0.95 -7.11 14.86
CA GLN A 40 -0.84 -5.90 15.69
C GLN A 40 0.57 -5.30 15.76
N ARG A 41 1.57 -5.90 15.10
CA ARG A 41 2.98 -5.47 15.19
C ARG A 41 3.45 -4.56 14.06
N TRP A 42 2.57 -4.20 13.13
CA TRP A 42 2.92 -3.46 11.92
C TRP A 42 2.95 -1.94 12.18
N SER A 43 3.76 -1.20 11.39
CA SER A 43 3.62 0.26 11.38
C SER A 43 2.29 0.69 10.79
N LEU A 44 2.05 2.00 10.82
CA LEU A 44 1.05 2.67 10.00
C LEU A 44 1.03 2.08 8.59
N ILE A 45 -0.11 1.47 8.25
CA ILE A 45 -0.40 0.99 6.90
C ILE A 45 -0.62 2.19 5.99
N GLU A 46 0.15 2.25 4.90
CA GLU A 46 0.09 3.35 3.92
C GLU A 46 -0.93 3.08 2.82
N GLU A 47 -1.05 1.83 2.36
CA GLU A 47 -1.98 1.45 1.30
C GLU A 47 -2.40 -0.03 1.40
N VAL A 48 -3.62 -0.32 0.91
CA VAL A 48 -4.13 -1.69 0.78
C VAL A 48 -4.85 -1.85 -0.56
N VAL A 49 -4.52 -2.90 -1.31
CA VAL A 49 -5.17 -3.21 -2.59
C VAL A 49 -5.72 -4.63 -2.64
N PRO A 50 -6.91 -4.84 -3.22
CA PRO A 50 -7.42 -6.17 -3.55
C PRO A 50 -6.76 -6.68 -4.83
N ILE A 51 -6.27 -7.92 -4.81
CA ILE A 51 -5.70 -8.60 -5.99
C ILE A 51 -6.21 -10.04 -5.97
N ARG A 52 -7.10 -10.36 -6.91
CA ARG A 52 -7.94 -11.58 -6.88
C ARG A 52 -8.66 -11.73 -5.54
N ASP A 53 -8.37 -12.84 -4.85
CA ASP A 53 -9.02 -13.31 -3.64
C ASP A 53 -8.22 -12.91 -2.39
N LYS A 54 -7.15 -12.13 -2.56
CA LYS A 54 -6.25 -11.69 -1.49
C LYS A 54 -6.21 -10.17 -1.42
N PHE A 55 -5.91 -9.69 -0.22
CA PHE A 55 -5.54 -8.31 0.03
C PHE A 55 -4.04 -8.23 0.22
N TYR A 56 -3.44 -7.17 -0.30
CA TYR A 56 -2.05 -6.83 -0.10
C TYR A 56 -1.97 -5.46 0.56
N ALA A 57 -1.24 -5.37 1.66
CA ALA A 57 -1.04 -4.15 2.42
C ALA A 57 0.45 -3.84 2.51
N VAL A 58 0.80 -2.56 2.42
CA VAL A 58 2.15 -2.07 2.64
C VAL A 58 2.16 -1.10 3.82
N ASP A 59 3.16 -1.23 4.68
CA ASP A 59 3.37 -0.31 5.79
C ASP A 59 4.37 0.80 5.43
N ARG A 60 4.58 1.75 6.34
CA ARG A 60 5.49 2.88 6.13
C ARG A 60 6.92 2.43 5.79
N TRP A 61 7.36 1.30 6.31
CA TRP A 61 8.72 0.78 6.09
C TRP A 61 8.84 -0.07 4.83
N GLY A 62 7.74 -0.31 4.11
CA GLY A 62 7.73 -1.16 2.92
C GLY A 62 7.54 -2.64 3.23
N ASN A 63 7.16 -3.03 4.45
CA ASN A 63 6.82 -4.42 4.72
C ASN A 63 5.56 -4.79 3.92
N LEU A 64 5.52 -6.01 3.38
CA LEU A 64 4.38 -6.51 2.62
C LEU A 64 3.62 -7.58 3.40
N LEU A 65 2.33 -7.32 3.60
CA LEU A 65 1.38 -8.24 4.23
C LEU A 65 0.37 -8.69 3.17
N SER A 66 0.07 -9.98 3.12
CA SER A 66 -1.06 -10.48 2.35
C SER A 66 -1.97 -11.40 3.15
N PHE A 67 -3.27 -11.33 2.88
CA PHE A 67 -4.29 -12.09 3.61
C PHE A 67 -5.57 -12.33 2.79
N ASP A 68 -6.24 -13.46 3.03
CA ASP A 68 -7.55 -13.84 2.43
C ASP A 68 -8.61 -14.21 3.49
N GLY A 69 -8.29 -14.00 4.76
CA GLY A 69 -9.16 -14.33 5.90
C GLY A 69 -9.06 -15.79 6.37
N VAL A 70 -8.25 -16.64 5.74
CA VAL A 70 -7.87 -17.96 6.25
C VAL A 70 -6.37 -17.99 6.55
N ASP A 71 -5.57 -17.54 5.59
CA ASP A 71 -4.11 -17.53 5.68
C ASP A 71 -3.56 -16.09 5.69
N GLN A 72 -2.40 -15.93 6.33
CA GLN A 72 -1.65 -14.67 6.32
C GLN A 72 -0.21 -14.97 5.89
N PHE A 73 0.26 -14.27 4.87
CA PHE A 73 1.67 -14.23 4.52
C PHE A 73 2.26 -12.87 4.90
N LYS A 74 3.41 -12.89 5.55
CA LYS A 74 4.11 -11.72 6.05
C LYS A 74 5.53 -11.73 5.54
N CYS A 75 5.93 -10.65 4.91
CA CYS A 75 7.30 -10.39 4.54
C CYS A 75 7.76 -9.09 5.20
N ASN A 76 8.78 -9.20 6.05
CA ASN A 76 9.50 -8.03 6.54
C ASN A 76 10.60 -7.73 5.54
N VAL A 77 10.51 -6.59 4.88
CA VAL A 77 11.56 -6.16 3.95
C VAL A 77 12.65 -5.50 4.78
N GLU A 78 13.91 -5.89 4.56
CA GLU A 78 15.03 -5.23 5.22
C GLU A 78 15.06 -3.76 4.80
N SER A 79 14.84 -2.86 5.75
CA SER A 79 14.85 -1.43 5.50
C SER A 79 16.25 -0.98 5.11
N LYS A 80 16.42 -0.62 3.83
CA LYS A 80 17.60 0.14 3.38
C LYS A 80 17.37 1.58 3.80
N ALA A 81 17.69 1.90 5.06
CA ALA A 81 17.58 3.26 5.58
C ALA A 81 18.46 4.19 4.72
N ASN A 82 17.82 5.00 3.88
CA ASN A 82 18.51 6.09 3.19
C ASN A 82 18.60 7.25 4.16
N ASN A 83 19.82 7.55 4.63
CA ASN A 83 20.16 8.66 5.54
C ASN A 83 20.04 10.03 4.85
N THR A 84 19.01 10.27 4.05
CA THR A 84 18.79 11.54 3.36
C THR A 84 17.70 12.34 4.08
N GLU A 85 17.76 13.66 4.02
CA GLU A 85 16.81 14.64 4.59
C GLU A 85 15.37 14.53 4.03
N GLN A 86 15.01 13.41 3.40
CA GLN A 86 13.72 13.12 2.83
C GLN A 86 12.76 12.71 3.95
N THR A 87 11.80 13.57 4.25
CA THR A 87 11.01 13.50 5.49
C THR A 87 9.68 12.76 5.34
N SER A 88 9.22 12.48 4.12
CA SER A 88 8.00 11.68 3.94
C SER A 88 8.00 10.87 2.65
N GLU A 89 8.26 9.58 2.82
CA GLU A 89 8.02 8.49 1.89
C GLU A 89 6.54 8.09 1.99
N LYS A 90 5.73 8.39 0.97
CA LYS A 90 4.40 7.76 0.88
C LYS A 90 4.48 6.60 -0.11
N LYS A 91 4.07 5.42 0.34
CA LYS A 91 4.07 4.19 -0.46
C LYS A 91 2.65 3.91 -0.95
N TYR A 92 2.53 3.57 -2.23
CA TYR A 92 1.27 3.25 -2.88
C TYR A 92 1.40 1.88 -3.52
N LEU A 93 0.42 1.01 -3.33
CA LEU A 93 0.30 -0.23 -4.08
C LEU A 93 -0.61 0.01 -5.29
N VAL A 94 -0.17 -0.46 -6.45
CA VAL A 94 -0.83 -0.25 -7.74
C VAL A 94 -1.09 -1.60 -8.36
N ALA A 95 -2.35 -2.02 -8.43
CA ALA A 95 -2.72 -3.22 -9.17
C ALA A 95 -2.50 -2.98 -10.67
N LEU A 96 -1.62 -3.78 -11.30
CA LEU A 96 -1.38 -3.75 -12.74
C LEU A 96 -2.46 -4.50 -13.49
N ASN A 97 -2.84 -5.66 -12.94
CA ASN A 97 -3.84 -6.55 -13.47
C ASN A 97 -4.45 -7.35 -12.30
N GLU A 98 -5.24 -8.38 -12.59
CA GLU A 98 -5.84 -9.19 -11.53
C GLU A 98 -4.82 -9.99 -10.70
N LYS A 99 -3.58 -10.15 -11.16
CA LYS A 99 -2.53 -11.01 -10.57
C LYS A 99 -1.36 -10.23 -9.97
N ASP A 100 -1.00 -9.10 -10.58
CA ASP A 100 0.25 -8.40 -10.31
C ASP A 100 0.03 -6.97 -9.82
N PHE A 101 1.02 -6.45 -9.10
CA PHE A 101 1.04 -5.09 -8.59
C PHE A 101 2.45 -4.54 -8.49
N LEU A 102 2.54 -3.22 -8.46
CA LEU A 102 3.75 -2.46 -8.18
C LEU A 102 3.61 -1.68 -6.88
N MET A 103 4.73 -1.37 -6.25
CA MET A 103 4.79 -0.29 -5.26
C MET A 103 5.36 0.96 -5.92
N VAL A 104 4.67 2.08 -5.75
CA VAL A 104 5.18 3.41 -6.09
C VAL A 104 5.50 4.12 -4.79
N GLU A 105 6.76 4.46 -4.60
CA GLU A 105 7.21 5.27 -3.49
C GLU A 105 7.35 6.72 -3.94
N ARG A 106 6.69 7.63 -3.24
CA ARG A 106 6.76 9.06 -3.48
C ARG A 106 7.59 9.74 -2.41
N TYR A 107 8.61 10.45 -2.84
CA TYR A 107 9.47 11.26 -2.00
C TYR A 107 9.02 12.72 -2.05
N THR A 108 8.82 13.31 -0.87
CA THR A 108 8.46 14.72 -0.76
C THR A 108 9.40 15.44 0.18
N THR A 109 9.75 16.67 -0.16
CA THR A 109 10.47 17.60 0.70
C THR A 109 9.50 18.63 1.28
N TRP A 110 9.93 19.24 2.39
CA TRP A 110 9.33 20.47 2.87
C TRP A 110 10.20 21.61 2.34
N ASP A 111 9.59 22.55 1.64
CA ASP A 111 10.20 23.85 1.37
C ASP A 111 10.27 24.67 2.67
N ASP A 112 11.10 25.72 2.70
CA ASP A 112 11.27 26.64 3.83
C ASP A 112 9.92 27.27 4.27
N ASP A 113 8.99 27.40 3.32
CA ASP A 113 7.60 27.85 3.54
C ASP A 113 6.66 26.76 4.12
N SER A 114 7.19 25.60 4.55
CA SER A 114 6.42 24.41 4.97
C SER A 114 5.47 23.88 3.89
N LYS A 115 5.76 24.14 2.61
CA LYS A 115 5.01 23.60 1.48
C LYS A 115 5.58 22.23 1.11
N ARG A 116 4.69 21.24 0.99
CA ARG A 116 5.06 19.89 0.54
C ARG A 116 5.14 19.87 -0.98
N GLU A 117 6.31 19.58 -1.51
CA GLU A 117 6.54 19.41 -2.95
C GLU A 117 6.94 17.96 -3.26
N THR A 118 6.43 17.42 -4.36
CA THR A 118 6.85 16.10 -4.85
C THR A 118 8.15 16.27 -5.63
N MET A 119 9.23 15.66 -5.16
CA MET A 119 10.52 15.69 -5.85
C MET A 119 10.68 14.53 -6.81
N GLU A 120 10.44 13.32 -6.32
CA GLU A 120 10.78 12.09 -7.03
C GLU A 120 9.78 11.00 -6.71
N PHE A 121 9.66 10.04 -7.60
CA PHE A 121 9.01 8.77 -7.33
C PHE A 121 9.90 7.63 -7.82
N LYS A 122 9.83 6.51 -7.12
CA LYS A 122 10.45 5.25 -7.51
C LYS A 122 9.40 4.16 -7.60
N VAL A 123 9.63 3.20 -8.48
CA VAL A 123 8.70 2.10 -8.72
C VAL A 123 9.39 0.78 -8.47
N PHE A 124 8.68 -0.14 -7.84
CA PHE A 124 9.23 -1.41 -7.37
C PHE A 124 8.31 -2.58 -7.69
N GLU A 125 8.92 -3.67 -8.13
CA GLU A 125 8.31 -4.99 -8.24
C GLU A 125 8.64 -5.81 -6.98
N PHE A 126 7.67 -6.54 -6.45
CA PHE A 126 7.91 -7.40 -5.30
C PHE A 126 8.42 -8.78 -5.71
N SER A 127 9.57 -9.19 -5.18
CA SER A 127 10.08 -10.56 -5.35
C SER A 127 9.67 -11.42 -4.16
N PHE A 128 8.68 -12.29 -4.34
CA PHE A 128 8.28 -13.25 -3.30
C PHE A 128 9.37 -14.26 -2.94
N VAL A 129 10.30 -14.54 -3.87
CA VAL A 129 11.44 -15.44 -3.62
C VAL A 129 12.48 -14.77 -2.73
N LYS A 130 12.79 -13.50 -2.98
CA LYS A 130 13.78 -12.74 -2.20
C LYS A 130 13.18 -12.06 -0.96
N CYS A 131 11.86 -11.95 -0.88
CA CYS A 131 11.16 -11.18 0.13
C CYS A 131 11.63 -9.70 0.13
N ASP A 132 11.79 -9.11 -1.05
CA ASP A 132 12.35 -7.75 -1.22
C ASP A 132 11.69 -7.01 -2.40
N TRP A 133 11.75 -5.68 -2.35
CA TRP A 133 11.35 -4.77 -3.42
C TRP A 133 12.51 -4.54 -4.38
N ILE A 134 12.28 -4.74 -5.67
CA ILE A 134 13.27 -4.54 -6.73
C ILE A 134 12.85 -3.32 -7.53
N GLU A 135 13.69 -2.28 -7.52
CA GLU A 135 13.45 -1.06 -8.30
C GLU A 135 13.35 -1.39 -9.79
N THR A 136 12.35 -0.83 -10.44
CA THR A 136 12.06 -1.06 -11.86
C THR A 136 11.66 0.26 -12.54
N ASN A 137 12.02 0.39 -13.81
CA ASN A 137 11.53 1.45 -14.69
C ASN A 137 10.38 0.97 -15.58
N ASN A 138 9.95 -0.29 -15.42
CA ASN A 138 8.89 -0.90 -16.19
C ASN A 138 7.55 -0.68 -15.48
N LEU A 139 6.69 0.16 -16.05
CA LEU A 139 5.34 0.40 -15.55
C LEU A 139 4.30 -0.54 -16.18
N GLY A 140 4.69 -1.37 -17.16
CA GLY A 140 3.76 -2.12 -17.99
C GLY A 140 2.77 -1.20 -18.71
N ASP A 141 1.49 -1.59 -18.75
CA ASP A 141 0.40 -0.85 -19.41
C ASP A 141 -0.30 0.15 -18.49
N VAL A 142 0.42 0.69 -17.49
CA VAL A 142 -0.13 1.56 -16.48
C VAL A 142 0.46 2.97 -16.58
N SER A 143 -0.42 3.97 -16.57
CA SER A 143 -0.02 5.37 -16.42
C SER A 143 -0.28 5.84 -14.99
N ILE A 144 0.76 6.40 -14.36
CA ILE A 144 0.71 6.94 -13.01
C ILE A 144 0.56 8.46 -13.09
N PHE A 145 -0.54 9.00 -12.56
CA PHE A 145 -0.74 10.44 -12.44
C PHE A 145 -0.38 10.89 -11.03
N LEU A 146 0.75 11.62 -10.93
CA LEU A 146 1.23 12.21 -9.69
C LEU A 146 0.74 13.66 -9.59
N MET A 147 -0.27 13.90 -8.75
CA MET A 147 -0.67 15.27 -8.43
C MET A 147 0.13 15.78 -7.22
N ASN A 148 0.73 16.97 -7.38
CA ASN A 148 1.71 17.59 -6.47
C ASN A 148 1.24 17.68 -5.00
N ARG A 149 -0.07 17.60 -4.71
CA ARG A 149 -0.66 17.70 -3.35
C ARG A 149 -1.77 16.68 -3.04
N SER A 150 -2.04 15.72 -3.92
CA SER A 150 -3.21 14.85 -3.86
C SER A 150 -2.83 13.36 -3.93
N PRO A 151 -3.74 12.42 -3.63
CA PRO A 151 -3.50 10.99 -3.86
C PRO A 151 -3.09 10.72 -5.32
N ILE A 152 -2.32 9.65 -5.52
CA ILE A 152 -1.98 9.15 -6.85
C ILE A 152 -3.26 8.61 -7.48
N TRP A 153 -3.52 8.99 -8.72
CA TRP A 153 -4.55 8.37 -9.55
C TRP A 153 -3.87 7.50 -10.58
N ILE A 154 -4.30 6.24 -10.65
CA ILE A 154 -3.82 5.31 -11.67
C ILE A 154 -4.94 5.11 -12.69
N VAL A 155 -4.58 5.21 -13.96
CA VAL A 155 -5.50 4.95 -15.07
C VAL A 155 -4.85 3.90 -15.99
N PRO A 156 -5.56 2.81 -16.33
CA PRO A 156 -5.11 1.90 -17.38
C PRO A 156 -4.99 2.64 -18.70
N THR A 157 -3.88 2.47 -19.41
CA THR A 157 -3.76 2.94 -20.79
C THR A 157 -4.34 1.88 -21.70
N PHE A 158 -5.46 2.20 -22.35
CA PHE A 158 -6.09 1.38 -23.40
C PHE A 158 -5.50 1.69 -24.77
#